data_AF-A0A7W5LYI7-F1
#
_entry.id   AF-A0A7W5LYI7-F1
#
_cell.length_a   1.000
_cell.length_b   1.000
_cell.length_c   1.000
_cell.angle_alpha   90.00
_cell.angle_beta   90.00
_cell.angle_gamma   90.00
#
_symmetry.space_group_name_H-M   'P 1'
#
loop_
_entity.id
_entity.type
_entity.pdbx_description
1 polymer ?
#
loop_
_entity_poly.entity_id
_entity_poly.type
_entity_poly.pdbx_seq_one_letter_code
_entity_poly.pdbx_strand_id
1 'polypeptide(L)'
;MPITEADRILFNRVWALGAKAVKNNRISELTYVTLSTPTLEEYQNSHGKRMADLIKVVQLGISELRDSGELSEADEDQATRLPARRRT
;
A
#
# COMPACT_ATOMS: atom_id res chain seq x y z
N MET A 1 18.24 0.91 -2.31
CA MET A 1 17.93 2.30 -2.73
C MET A 1 17.85 3.17 -1.50
N PRO A 2 18.32 4.43 -1.55
CA PRO A 2 18.07 5.38 -0.46
C PRO A 2 16.57 5.69 -0.39
N ILE A 3 16.01 5.71 0.82
CA ILE A 3 14.64 6.17 1.06
C ILE A 3 14.62 7.69 0.92
N THR A 4 13.77 8.21 0.03
CA THR A 4 13.59 9.64 -0.17
C THR A 4 12.49 10.20 0.74
N GLU A 5 12.43 11.52 0.87
CA GLU A 5 11.33 12.18 1.58
C GLU A 5 9.97 11.93 0.90
N ALA A 6 9.97 11.85 -0.44
CA ALA A 6 8.77 11.52 -1.21
C ALA A 6 8.23 10.13 -0.84
N ASP A 7 9.11 9.14 -0.64
CA ASP A 7 8.72 7.79 -0.22
C ASP A 7 8.06 7.79 1.16
N ARG A 8 8.59 8.58 2.10
CA ARG A 8 8.03 8.72 3.46
C ARG A 8 6.65 9.36 3.42
N ILE A 9 6.50 10.43 2.63
CA ILE A 9 5.22 11.13 2.46
C ILE A 9 4.18 10.19 1.86
N LEU A 10 4.54 9.46 0.80
CA LEU A 10 3.66 8.48 0.16
C LEU A 10 3.24 7.39 1.16
N PHE A 11 4.21 6.82 1.89
CA PHE A 11 3.94 5.81 2.89
C PHE A 11 2.98 6.32 3.98
N ASN A 12 3.21 7.52 4.51
CA ASN A 12 2.35 8.11 5.54
C ASN A 12 0.91 8.29 5.05
N ARG A 13 0.73 8.70 3.79
CA ARG A 13 -0.60 8.85 3.18
C ARG A 13 -1.30 7.49 3.02
N VAL A 14 -0.60 6.52 2.45
CA VAL A 14 -1.10 5.14 2.29
C VAL A 14 -1.47 4.56 3.64
N TRP A 15 -0.60 4.71 4.65
CA TRP A 15 -0.83 4.23 6.00
C TRP A 15 -2.09 4.84 6.63
N ALA A 16 -2.24 6.16 6.53
CA ALA A 16 -3.41 6.86 7.08
C ALA A 16 -4.73 6.37 6.47
N LEU A 17 -4.74 6.12 5.15
CA LEU A 17 -5.91 5.57 4.46
C LEU A 17 -6.17 4.12 4.86
N GLY A 18 -5.13 3.29 4.95
CA GLY A 18 -5.25 1.91 5.40
C GLY A 18 -5.78 1.81 6.84
N ALA A 19 -5.26 2.62 7.76
CA ALA A 19 -5.72 2.67 9.13
C ALA A 19 -7.19 3.14 9.24
N LYS A 20 -7.59 4.11 8.42
CA LYS A 20 -8.98 4.55 8.30
C LYS A 20 -9.88 3.42 7.80
N ALA A 21 -9.45 2.67 6.77
CA ALA A 21 -10.20 1.53 6.24
C ALA A 21 -10.35 0.41 7.28
N VAL A 22 -9.30 0.08 8.03
CA VAL A 22 -9.37 -0.88 9.15
C VAL A 22 -10.45 -0.48 10.17
N LYS A 23 -10.49 0.81 10.54
CA LYS A 23 -11.49 1.33 11.47
C LYS A 23 -12.90 1.27 10.88
N ASN A 24 -13.08 1.69 9.64
CA ASN A 24 -14.39 1.71 8.97
C ASN A 24 -14.97 0.30 8.79
N ASN A 25 -14.11 -0.65 8.39
CA ASN A 25 -14.49 -2.04 8.14
C ASN A 25 -14.47 -2.91 9.41
N ARG A 26 -14.12 -2.32 10.57
CA ARG A 26 -14.06 -2.99 11.89
C ARG A 26 -13.18 -4.24 11.90
N ILE A 27 -12.03 -4.18 11.21
CA ILE A 27 -11.08 -5.28 11.11
C ILE A 27 -10.31 -5.41 12.42
N SER A 28 -10.82 -6.26 13.31
CA SER A 28 -10.37 -6.33 14.70
C SER A 28 -8.93 -6.86 14.80
N GLU A 29 -8.53 -7.77 13.92
CA GLU A 29 -7.19 -8.33 13.92
C GLU A 29 -6.09 -7.33 13.56
N LEU A 30 -6.42 -6.26 12.81
CA LEU A 30 -5.47 -5.21 12.42
C LEU A 30 -5.53 -3.99 13.33
N THR A 31 -6.51 -3.91 14.23
CA THR A 31 -6.70 -2.74 15.09
C THR A 31 -5.45 -2.45 15.91
N TYR A 32 -4.81 -3.49 16.48
CA TYR A 32 -3.59 -3.33 17.28
C TYR A 32 -2.44 -2.66 16.51
N VAL A 33 -2.21 -3.04 15.24
CA VAL A 33 -1.12 -2.44 14.45
C VAL A 33 -1.43 -1.01 14.03
N THR A 34 -2.70 -0.65 13.85
CA THR A 34 -3.11 0.73 13.54
C THR A 34 -3.06 1.68 14.73
N LEU A 35 -2.98 1.16 15.96
CA LEU A 35 -2.70 1.98 17.16
C LEU A 35 -1.26 2.51 17.17
N SER A 36 -0.37 1.81 16.46
CA SER A 36 0.99 2.29 16.20
C SER A 36 0.98 3.04 14.86
N THR A 37 1.64 4.19 14.80
CA THR A 37 1.91 4.90 13.54
C THR A 37 3.39 4.66 13.18
N PRO A 38 3.71 3.51 12.57
CA PRO A 38 5.10 3.19 12.22
C PRO A 38 5.64 4.18 11.20
N THR A 39 6.94 4.45 11.24
CA THR A 39 7.63 5.11 10.12
C THR A 39 7.89 4.13 8.97
N LEU A 40 8.27 4.64 7.80
CA LEU A 40 8.65 3.80 6.66
C LEU A 40 9.86 2.90 7.00
N GLU A 41 10.82 3.40 7.78
CA GLU A 41 11.95 2.60 8.26
C GLU A 41 11.51 1.50 9.22
N GLU A 42 10.63 1.81 10.17
CA GLU A 42 10.13 0.80 11.11
C GLU A 42 9.31 -0.27 10.39
N TYR A 43 8.53 0.12 9.39
CA TYR A 43 7.84 -0.79 8.49
C TYR A 43 8.83 -1.73 7.77
N GLN A 44 9.87 -1.18 7.14
CA GLN A 44 10.87 -1.96 6.40
C GLN A 44 11.71 -2.88 7.30
N ASN A 45 11.98 -2.44 8.54
CA ASN A 45 12.71 -3.22 9.54
C ASN A 45 11.82 -4.17 10.33
N SER A 46 10.52 -4.23 10.05
CA SER A 46 9.62 -5.14 10.73
C SER A 46 9.69 -6.55 10.14
N HIS A 47 9.41 -7.55 10.98
CA HIS A 47 9.50 -8.95 10.60
C HIS A 47 8.34 -9.79 11.17
N GLY A 48 8.18 -10.98 10.62
CA GLY A 48 7.23 -11.99 11.11
C GLY A 48 5.77 -11.52 11.04
N LYS A 49 4.99 -11.89 12.06
CA LYS A 49 3.55 -11.58 12.12
C LYS A 49 3.26 -10.09 12.04
N ARG A 50 4.06 -9.27 12.72
CA ARG A 50 3.89 -7.81 12.69
C ARG A 50 4.00 -7.28 11.27
N MET A 51 5.04 -7.68 10.52
CA MET A 51 5.19 -7.27 9.12
C MET A 51 4.00 -7.68 8.25
N ALA A 52 3.51 -8.91 8.41
CA ALA A 52 2.33 -9.37 7.67
C ALA A 52 1.08 -8.51 7.94
N ASP A 53 0.87 -8.11 9.20
CA ASP A 53 -0.25 -7.25 9.56
C ASP A 53 -0.06 -5.82 9.05
N LEU A 54 1.16 -5.26 9.09
CA LEU A 54 1.47 -3.95 8.51
C LEU A 54 1.24 -3.94 6.99
N ILE A 55 1.67 -4.99 6.27
CA ILE A 55 1.46 -5.14 4.83
C ILE A 55 -0.04 -5.08 4.49
N LYS A 56 -0.89 -5.75 5.26
CA LYS A 56 -2.35 -5.73 5.03
C LYS A 56 -2.93 -4.32 5.18
N VAL A 57 -2.50 -3.57 6.19
CA VAL A 57 -2.93 -2.17 6.36
C VAL A 57 -2.50 -1.32 5.15
N VAL A 58 -1.25 -1.48 4.69
CA VAL A 58 -0.74 -0.79 3.50
C VAL A 58 -1.54 -1.16 2.25
N GLN A 59 -1.85 -2.44 2.05
CA GLN A 59 -2.68 -2.91 0.93
C GLN A 59 -4.06 -2.29 0.94
N LEU A 60 -4.73 -2.22 2.10
CA LEU A 60 -5.99 -1.50 2.24
C LEU A 60 -5.86 -0.03 1.87
N GLY A 61 -4.77 0.63 2.30
CA GLY A 61 -4.51 2.02 1.96
C GLY A 61 -4.30 2.26 0.46
N ILE A 62 -3.63 1.34 -0.22
CA ILE A 62 -3.46 1.39 -1.68
C ILE A 62 -4.80 1.18 -2.40
N SER A 63 -5.64 0.25 -1.92
CA SER A 63 -6.99 0.06 -2.46
C SER A 63 -7.82 1.34 -2.34
N GLU A 64 -7.82 1.98 -1.17
CA GLU A 64 -8.54 3.26 -0.98
C GLU A 64 -8.00 4.39 -1.87
N LEU A 65 -6.68 4.44 -2.11
CA LEU A 65 -6.08 5.39 -3.05
C LEU A 65 -6.46 5.13 -4.51
N ARG A 66 -6.63 3.85 -4.89
CA ARG A 66 -7.09 3.46 -6.22
C ARG A 66 -8.55 3.84 -6.39
N ASP A 67 -9.38 3.53 -5.40
CA ASP A 67 -10.81 3.84 -5.40
C ASP A 67 -11.09 5.36 -5.40
N SER A 68 -10.21 6.17 -4.79
CA SER A 68 -10.30 7.63 -4.84
C SER A 68 -9.81 8.24 -6.16
N GLY A 69 -9.24 7.44 -7.07
CA GLY A 69 -8.67 7.90 -8.33
C GLY A 69 -7.34 8.64 -8.18
N GLU A 70 -6.72 8.60 -6.99
CA GLU A 70 -5.43 9.24 -6.70
C GLU A 70 -4.24 8.38 -7.16
N LEU A 71 -4.45 7.07 -7.34
CA LEU A 71 -3.55 6.18 -8.06
C LEU A 71 -4.16 5.86 -9.43
N SER A 72 -3.61 6.48 -10.48
CA SER A 72 -3.99 6.16 -11.86
C SER A 72 -3.41 4.81 -12.26
N GLU A 73 -4.24 3.93 -12.84
CA GLU A 73 -3.86 2.59 -13.34
C GLU A 73 -2.89 2.62 -14.54
N ALA A 74 -2.40 3.80 -14.94
CA ALA A 74 -1.54 3.98 -16.10
C ALA A 74 -0.14 3.32 -15.99
N ASP A 75 0.26 2.85 -14.79
CA ASP A 75 1.54 2.16 -14.57
C ASP A 75 1.44 0.61 -14.63
N GLU A 76 0.25 0.01 -14.67
CA GLU A 76 0.10 -1.46 -14.81
C GLU A 76 0.09 -1.92 -16.29
N ASP A 77 -0.11 -1.00 -17.25
CA ASP A 77 -0.31 -1.34 -18.67
C ASP A 77 0.98 -1.45 -19.50
N GLN A 78 2.16 -1.30 -18.89
CA GLN A 78 3.45 -1.51 -19.59
C GLN A 78 3.97 -2.97 -19.54
N ALA A 79 3.47 -3.83 -18.64
CA ALA A 79 3.97 -5.21 -18.55
C ALA A 79 3.31 -6.20 -19.52
N THR A 80 2.20 -5.84 -20.19
CA THR A 80 1.42 -6.79 -21.02
C THR A 80 1.36 -6.42 -22.51
N ARG A 81 2.06 -5.38 -22.97
CA ARG A 81 2.15 -5.06 -24.41
C ARG A 81 3.18 -5.93 -25.12
N LEU A 82 2.95 -7.24 -25.16
CA LEU A 82 3.43 -8.06 -26.27
C LEU A 82 2.54 -7.75 -27.48
N PRO A 83 3.07 -7.24 -28.61
CA PRO A 83 2.26 -7.04 -29.78
C PRO A 83 1.84 -8.40 -30.34
N ALA A 84 0.58 -8.74 -30.11
CA ALA A 84 -0.08 -9.83 -30.80
C ALA A 84 -0.19 -9.48 -32.29
N ARG A 85 0.58 -10.24 -33.10
CA ARG A 85 0.15 -10.85 -34.37
C ARG A 85 0.21 -9.96 -35.63
N ARG A 86 0.87 -10.49 -36.67
CA ARG A 86 0.26 -10.70 -38.00
C ARG A 86 1.07 -11.74 -38.79
N ARG A 87 0.56 -12.99 -38.81
CA ARG A 87 0.80 -13.93 -39.92
C ARG A 87 -0.25 -13.60 -40.98
N THR A 88 0.21 -13.27 -42.17
CA THR A 88 -0.53 -13.38 -43.44
C THR A 88 0.44 -14.00 -44.43
#